data_AF-A0AAV6U2F3-F1
#
_entry.id   AF-A0AAV6U2F3-F1
#
_cell.length_a   1.000
_cell.length_b   1.000
_cell.length_c   1.000
_cell.angle_alpha   90.00
_cell.angle_beta   90.00
_cell.angle_gamma   90.00
#
_symmetry.space_group_name_H-M   'P 1'
#
loop_
_entity.id
_entity.type
_entity.pdbx_description
1 polymer ?
#
loop_
_entity_poly.entity_id
_entity_poly.type
_entity_poly.pdbx_seq_one_letter_code
_entity_poly.pdbx_strand_id
1 'polypeptide(L)'
;MSMVPLELGINTDQIISNKLDINPSKHIEIHLSDLPFQNKSLPEVVIQTFFLDFKNSLEGNWTFVATDASKTSSSTSIAAIDTARQVSVSSQVPQVCSFLTGEALAIHIA
;
A
#
# COMPACT_ATOMS: atom_id res chain seq x y z
N MET A 1 -20.43 4.12 4.33
CA MET A 1 -19.42 4.51 3.31
C MET A 1 -19.46 3.43 2.24
N SER A 2 -19.87 3.75 1.01
CA SER A 2 -20.09 2.77 -0.06
C SER A 2 -18.82 2.65 -0.91
N MET A 3 -18.31 1.43 -1.10
CA MET A 3 -17.20 1.16 -2.01
C MET A 3 -17.66 1.24 -3.45
N VAL A 4 -16.88 1.89 -4.32
CA VAL A 4 -17.11 1.97 -5.77
C VAL A 4 -16.08 1.07 -6.45
N PRO A 5 -16.50 0.06 -7.24
CA PRO A 5 -15.57 -0.77 -8.00
C PRO A 5 -14.88 0.07 -9.08
N LEU A 6 -13.56 0.02 -9.14
CA LEU A 6 -12.78 0.63 -10.21
C LEU A 6 -12.56 -0.42 -11.31
N GLU A 7 -13.16 -0.23 -12.48
CA GLU A 7 -12.81 -0.98 -13.69
C GLU A 7 -11.43 -0.54 -14.16
N LEU A 8 -10.43 -1.30 -13.75
CA LEU A 8 -9.04 -1.08 -14.11
C LEU A 8 -8.82 -1.61 -15.53
N GLY A 9 -8.98 -0.75 -16.53
CA GLY A 9 -8.55 -0.96 -17.92
C GLY A 9 -7.02 -1.03 -18.08
N ILE A 10 -6.35 -1.71 -17.15
CA ILE A 10 -4.90 -1.77 -17.06
C ILE A 10 -4.39 -2.88 -17.97
N ASN A 11 -3.65 -2.48 -19.01
CA ASN A 11 -2.82 -3.40 -19.78
C ASN A 11 -1.70 -3.92 -18.86
N THR A 12 -1.62 -5.23 -18.67
CA THR A 12 -0.66 -5.88 -17.76
C THR A 12 0.80 -5.60 -18.13
N ASP A 13 1.08 -5.31 -19.40
CA ASP A 13 2.42 -4.97 -19.89
C ASP A 13 2.87 -3.56 -19.44
N GLN A 14 1.98 -2.80 -18.79
CA GLN A 14 2.25 -1.49 -18.20
C GLN A 14 2.37 -1.53 -16.66
N ILE A 15 2.04 -2.65 -16.00
CA ILE A 15 2.06 -2.74 -14.53
C ILE A 15 3.50 -2.73 -14.01
N ILE A 16 4.44 -3.27 -14.77
CA ILE A 16 5.87 -3.18 -14.51
C ILE A 16 6.48 -2.49 -15.72
N SER A 17 6.52 -1.16 -15.71
CA SER A 17 7.35 -0.44 -16.67
C SER A 17 8.80 -0.92 -16.50
N ASN A 18 9.41 -1.44 -17.58
CA ASN A 18 10.85 -1.75 -17.61
C ASN A 18 11.72 -0.51 -17.35
N LYS A 19 11.12 0.69 -17.34
CA LYS A 19 11.67 1.90 -16.75
C LYS A 19 11.00 2.14 -15.42
N LEU A 20 11.59 1.59 -14.36
CA LEU A 20 11.43 2.16 -13.05
C LEU A 20 12.20 3.49 -13.12
N ASP A 21 11.51 4.62 -13.29
CA ASP A 21 12.11 5.97 -13.16
C ASP A 21 12.43 6.20 -11.67
N ILE A 22 13.33 5.37 -11.13
CA ILE A 22 13.98 5.63 -9.86
C ILE A 22 14.91 6.79 -10.16
N ASN A 23 14.45 8.01 -9.85
CA ASN A 23 15.37 9.12 -9.78
C ASN A 23 16.41 8.78 -8.68
N PRO A 24 17.70 8.60 -9.02
CA PRO A 24 18.72 8.22 -8.05
C PRO A 24 18.92 9.28 -6.95
N SER A 25 18.41 10.50 -7.16
CA SER A 25 18.43 11.56 -6.15
C SER A 25 17.25 11.52 -5.17
N LYS A 26 16.27 10.64 -5.37
CA LYS A 26 15.23 10.39 -4.35
C LYS A 26 15.78 9.41 -3.31
N HIS A 27 16.02 9.91 -2.10
CA HIS A 27 16.38 9.10 -0.94
C HIS A 27 15.17 8.25 -0.54
N ILE A 28 15.33 6.92 -0.54
CA ILE A 28 14.31 5.98 -0.06
C ILE A 28 14.91 5.23 1.11
N GLU A 29 14.30 5.37 2.28
CA GLU A 29 14.65 4.63 3.49
C GLU A 29 13.59 3.56 3.74
N ILE A 30 14.04 2.34 4.04
CA ILE A 30 13.15 1.21 4.38
C ILE A 30 13.42 0.85 5.83
N HIS A 31 12.46 1.16 6.71
CA HIS A 31 12.51 0.82 8.13
C HIS A 31 11.75 -0.47 8.38
N LEU A 32 12.47 -1.57 8.63
CA LEU A 32 11.88 -2.89 8.90
C LEU A 32 11.74 -3.20 10.40
N SER A 33 12.53 -2.53 11.25
CA SER A 33 12.62 -2.79 12.68
C SER A 33 12.73 -1.54 13.55
N ASP A 34 12.80 -0.37 12.94
CA ASP A 34 13.20 0.86 13.63
C ASP A 34 12.01 1.54 14.31
N LEU A 35 10.79 1.04 14.07
CA LEU A 35 9.55 1.61 14.51
C LEU A 35 8.89 0.72 15.58
N PRO A 36 8.65 1.21 16.80
CA PRO A 36 8.10 0.41 17.90
C PRO A 36 6.76 -0.26 17.59
N PHE A 37 5.94 0.36 16.74
CA PHE A 37 4.65 -0.18 16.28
C PHE A 37 4.77 -1.35 15.28
N GLN A 38 5.97 -1.73 14.85
CA GLN A 38 6.20 -2.93 14.04
C GLN A 38 6.33 -4.20 14.91
N ASN A 39 6.47 -4.07 16.23
CA ASN A 39 6.64 -5.21 17.12
C ASN A 39 5.31 -5.91 17.40
N LYS A 40 5.05 -6.99 16.65
CA LYS A 40 3.85 -7.84 16.77
C LYS A 40 3.72 -8.61 18.09
N SER A 41 4.76 -8.65 18.93
CA SER A 41 4.67 -9.31 20.25
C SER A 41 3.99 -8.44 21.31
N LEU A 42 3.80 -7.15 21.03
CA LEU A 42 3.15 -6.21 21.94
C LEU A 42 1.62 -6.32 21.86
N PRO A 43 0.88 -5.96 22.92
CA PRO A 43 -0.57 -5.85 22.86
C PRO A 43 -0.99 -4.84 21.78
N GLU A 44 -2.10 -5.11 21.10
CA GLU A 44 -2.63 -4.27 20.02
C GLU A 44 -2.80 -2.81 20.44
N VAL A 45 -3.32 -2.57 21.65
CA VAL A 45 -3.49 -1.21 22.20
C VAL A 45 -2.16 -0.47 22.28
N VAL A 46 -1.07 -1.14 22.65
CA VAL A 46 0.27 -0.54 22.74
C VAL A 46 0.81 -0.21 21.35
N ILE A 47 0.62 -1.12 20.39
CA ILE A 47 1.01 -0.89 18.98
C ILE A 47 0.26 0.33 18.42
N GLN A 48 -1.05 0.43 18.66
CA GLN A 48 -1.87 1.55 18.24
C GLN A 48 -1.39 2.88 18.86
N THR A 49 -1.07 2.89 20.16
CA THR A 49 -0.50 4.06 20.82
C THR A 49 0.81 4.48 20.18
N PHE A 50 1.75 3.56 19.97
CA PHE A 50 3.02 3.88 19.32
C PHE A 50 2.87 4.41 17.90
N PHE A 51 1.93 3.86 17.12
CA PHE A 51 1.64 4.37 15.79
C PHE A 51 1.08 5.80 15.85
N LEU A 52 0.16 6.07 16.77
CA LEU A 52 -0.44 7.39 16.92
C LEU A 52 0.59 8.44 17.39
N ASP A 53 1.44 8.09 18.34
CA ASP A 53 2.52 8.95 18.82
C ASP A 53 3.51 9.27 17.69
N PHE A 54 3.93 8.26 16.93
CA PHE A 54 4.77 8.46 15.75
C PHE A 54 4.10 9.38 14.74
N LYS A 55 2.85 9.09 14.39
CA LYS A 55 2.06 9.91 13.45
C LYS A 55 1.96 11.36 13.89
N ASN A 56 1.74 11.62 15.18
CA ASN A 56 1.65 12.97 15.73
C ASN A 56 3.01 13.67 15.81
N SER A 57 4.11 12.93 15.85
CA SER A 57 5.47 13.49 15.86
C SER A 57 5.97 13.93 14.48
N LEU A 58 5.34 13.48 13.40
CA LEU A 58 5.72 13.85 12.05
C LEU A 58 5.33 15.30 11.75
N GLU A 59 6.32 16.13 11.46
CA GLU A 59 6.11 17.50 10.98
C GLU A 59 5.88 17.53 9.45
N GLY A 60 4.95 18.35 8.97
CA GLY A 60 4.69 18.56 7.55
C GLY A 60 3.61 17.65 6.93
N ASN A 61 3.57 17.60 5.60
CA ASN A 61 2.52 16.90 4.85
C ASN A 61 2.94 15.44 4.57
N TRP A 62 2.76 14.57 5.57
CA TRP A 62 2.95 13.13 5.41
C TRP A 62 1.65 12.44 5.02
N THR A 63 1.77 11.43 4.15
CA THR A 63 0.67 10.56 3.75
C THR A 63 0.88 9.17 4.33
N PHE A 64 -0.17 8.63 4.97
CA PHE A 64 -0.21 7.22 5.36
C PHE A 64 -1.02 6.45 4.34
N VAL A 65 -0.36 5.48 3.72
CA VAL A 65 -0.96 4.54 2.78
C VAL A 65 -0.99 3.15 3.41
N ALA A 66 -2.13 2.49 3.36
CA ALA A 66 -2.27 1.08 3.67
C ALA A 66 -2.63 0.34 2.37
N THR A 67 -1.86 -0.69 2.01
CA THR A 67 -2.11 -1.52 0.84
C THR A 67 -2.22 -2.99 1.26
N ASP A 68 -2.94 -3.75 0.46
CA ASP A 68 -3.00 -5.20 0.59
C ASP A 68 -3.28 -5.82 -0.78
N ALA A 69 -2.68 -6.97 -1.04
CA ALA A 69 -3.02 -7.81 -2.17
C ALA A 69 -3.09 -9.27 -1.78
N SER A 70 -4.16 -9.92 -2.25
CA SER A 70 -4.37 -11.35 -2.02
C SER A 70 -4.49 -12.09 -3.34
N LYS A 71 -4.06 -13.36 -3.33
CA LYS A 71 -4.16 -14.25 -4.47
C LYS A 71 -4.90 -15.52 -4.08
N THR A 72 -5.87 -15.87 -4.92
CA THR A 72 -6.53 -17.18 -4.91
C THR A 72 -6.13 -17.97 -6.15
N SER A 73 -6.64 -19.19 -6.27
CA SER A 73 -6.46 -20.00 -7.48
C SER A 73 -7.07 -19.36 -8.72
N SER A 74 -8.10 -18.51 -8.58
CA SER A 74 -8.91 -17.98 -9.69
C SER A 74 -8.84 -16.47 -9.85
N SER A 75 -8.30 -15.73 -8.88
CA SER A 75 -8.26 -14.27 -8.92
C SER A 75 -7.11 -13.70 -8.10
N THR A 76 -6.76 -12.45 -8.40
CA THR A 76 -5.91 -11.63 -7.55
C THR A 76 -6.71 -10.37 -7.21
N SER A 77 -6.78 -10.03 -5.92
CA SER A 77 -7.52 -8.88 -5.41
C SER A 77 -6.54 -7.88 -4.82
N ILE A 78 -6.85 -6.60 -4.94
CA ILE A 78 -6.07 -5.51 -4.39
C ILE A 78 -6.95 -4.57 -3.58
N ALA A 79 -6.38 -3.96 -2.55
CA ALA A 79 -6.99 -2.90 -1.77
C ALA A 79 -5.95 -1.85 -1.39
N ALA A 80 -6.37 -0.59 -1.38
CA ALA A 80 -5.53 0.53 -1.00
C ALA A 80 -6.34 1.63 -0.31
N ILE A 81 -5.76 2.21 0.75
CA ILE A 81 -6.31 3.37 1.46
C ILE A 81 -5.21 4.43 1.59
N ASP A 82 -5.48 5.63 1.09
CA ASP A 82 -4.67 6.83 1.34
C ASP A 82 -5.50 7.78 2.22
N THR A 83 -5.03 7.96 3.45
CA THR A 83 -5.73 8.78 4.45
C THR A 83 -5.65 10.28 4.17
N ALA A 84 -4.62 10.75 3.47
CA ALA A 84 -4.44 12.16 3.15
C ALA A 84 -5.25 12.57 1.91
N ARG A 85 -5.28 11.70 0.89
CA ARG A 85 -6.03 11.94 -0.36
C ARG A 85 -7.48 11.46 -0.30
N GLN A 86 -7.91 10.86 0.83
CA GLN A 86 -9.24 10.25 0.99
C GLN A 86 -9.55 9.20 -0.09
N VAL A 87 -8.51 8.48 -0.55
CA VAL A 87 -8.66 7.39 -1.51
C VAL A 87 -8.90 6.09 -0.76
N SER A 88 -9.90 5.34 -1.21
CA SER A 88 -10.18 3.98 -0.72
C SER A 88 -10.64 3.15 -1.91
N VAL A 89 -9.75 2.31 -2.43
CA VAL A 89 -9.98 1.51 -3.63
C VAL A 89 -9.87 0.04 -3.29
N SER A 90 -10.76 -0.77 -3.88
CA SER A 90 -10.59 -2.21 -3.98
C SER A 90 -10.95 -2.65 -5.39
N SER A 91 -10.21 -3.61 -5.93
CA SER A 91 -10.48 -4.13 -7.27
C SER A 91 -9.94 -5.55 -7.43
N GLN A 92 -10.40 -6.22 -8.49
CA GLN A 92 -9.82 -7.46 -8.95
C GLN A 92 -8.92 -7.17 -10.14
N VAL A 93 -7.78 -7.84 -10.17
CA VAL A 93 -6.81 -7.76 -11.27
C VAL A 93 -6.70 -9.13 -11.92
N PRO A 94 -6.22 -9.21 -13.18
CA PRO A 94 -6.13 -10.47 -13.91
C PRO A 94 -5.47 -11.58 -13.09
N GLN A 95 -6.00 -12.79 -13.17
CA GLN A 95 -5.51 -13.97 -12.42
C GLN A 95 -4.02 -14.26 -12.69
N VAL A 96 -3.50 -13.86 -13.85
CA VAL A 96 -2.07 -13.99 -14.20
C VAL A 96 -1.17 -13.17 -13.26
N CYS A 97 -1.69 -12.09 -12.67
CA CYS A 97 -0.94 -11.27 -11.72
C CYS A 97 -0.66 -12.08 -10.44
N SER A 98 0.59 -12.00 -9.98
CA SER A 98 0.96 -12.51 -8.66
C SER A 98 0.43 -11.60 -7.55
N PHE A 99 0.43 -12.05 -6.30
CA PHE A 99 0.12 -11.17 -5.16
C PHE A 99 1.14 -10.02 -5.06
N LEU A 100 2.42 -10.25 -5.38
CA LEU A 100 3.45 -9.21 -5.42
C LEU A 100 3.16 -8.12 -6.44
N THR A 101 2.69 -8.51 -7.64
CA THR A 101 2.23 -7.58 -8.66
C THR A 101 1.00 -6.81 -8.19
N GLY A 102 0.11 -7.48 -7.46
CA GLY A 102 -1.02 -6.85 -6.80
C GLY A 102 -0.60 -5.79 -5.78
N GLU A 103 0.36 -6.08 -4.90
CA GLU A 103 0.89 -5.12 -3.92
C GLU A 103 1.46 -3.88 -4.61
N ALA A 104 2.31 -4.08 -5.61
CA ALA A 104 2.91 -2.98 -6.37
C ALA A 104 1.83 -2.10 -7.03
N LEU A 105 0.78 -2.73 -7.55
CA LEU A 105 -0.34 -2.00 -8.14
C LEU A 105 -1.19 -1.28 -7.10
N ALA A 106 -1.44 -1.90 -5.94
CA ALA A 106 -2.15 -1.27 -4.82
C ALA A 106 -1.42 0.00 -4.35
N ILE A 107 -0.09 -0.03 -4.29
CA ILE A 107 0.74 1.15 -3.97
C ILE A 107 0.62 2.21 -5.08
N HIS A 108 0.62 1.80 -6.35
CA HIS A 108 0.55 2.72 -7.48
C HIS A 108 -0.79 3.49 -7.55
N ILE A 109 -1.90 2.84 -7.20
CA ILE A 109 -3.25 3.44 -7.28
C ILE A 109 -3.65 4.26 -6.04
N ALA A 110 -2.87 4.20 -4.96
CA ALA A 110 -3.11 4.93 -3.71
C ALA A 110 -2.71 6.41 -3.81
#